data_AF-A0A6F9XPD1-F1
#
_entry.id   AF-A0A6F9XPD1-F1
#
_cell.length_a   1.000
_cell.length_b   1.000
_cell.length_c   1.000
_cell.angle_alpha   90.00
_cell.angle_beta   90.00
_cell.angle_gamma   90.00
#
_symmetry.space_group_name_H-M   'P 1'
#
loop_
_entity.id
_entity.type
_entity.pdbx_description
1 polymer ?
#
loop_
_entity_poly.entity_id
_entity_poly.type
_entity_poly.pdbx_seq_one_letter_code
_entity_poly.pdbx_strand_id
1 'polypeptide(L)'
;MEFLAKSNGETISEHTQNLLTQLEILKALYPQALTKTEWQLLQLACKYHDLGKMNNKFQDKIKNHKRGMEKYELPHGVLSAALIPFEKLDKSYSINDLKALAYAVALHHERDFSKFNRDDYKREVKSLAEPTGNFDFASFGLQPPQKPLKIPSGRYFDFGTVLSATKDIAIYQEYVKLKGLLNRIDFAASGYYQVEFPDSGYLQAKLEQNALGKWRKNNPRADWNEMQTWMGNHAEDNIVIIAQTGMGENGRRITLAG
;
A
#
# COMPACT_ATOMS: atom_id res chain seq x y z
N MET A 1 17.83 6.71 19.03
CA MET A 1 17.38 8.01 18.50
C MET A 1 16.03 7.77 17.85
N GLU A 2 15.02 8.59 18.12
CA GLU A 2 13.70 8.41 17.49
C GLU A 2 13.71 8.99 16.07
N PHE A 3 13.23 8.20 15.11
CA PHE A 3 13.11 8.58 13.71
C PHE A 3 11.64 8.80 13.38
N LEU A 4 11.31 10.01 12.92
CA LEU A 4 9.93 10.42 12.63
C LEU A 4 9.51 9.97 11.23
N ALA A 5 8.28 9.47 11.11
CA ALA A 5 7.61 9.23 9.83
C ALA A 5 6.84 10.44 9.34
N LYS A 6 6.30 11.24 10.28
CA LYS A 6 5.42 12.40 10.03
C LYS A 6 5.75 13.56 10.97
N SER A 7 5.33 14.77 10.57
CA SER A 7 5.57 16.01 11.33
C SER A 7 4.68 16.18 12.57
N ASN A 8 3.69 15.30 12.76
CA ASN A 8 2.85 15.26 13.97
C ASN A 8 3.51 14.51 15.14
N GLY A 9 4.74 14.03 14.98
CA GLY A 9 5.48 13.29 16.01
C GLY A 9 5.41 11.77 15.89
N GLU A 10 4.63 11.23 14.94
CA GLU A 10 4.60 9.78 14.72
C GLU A 10 5.95 9.25 14.23
N THR A 11 6.46 8.22 14.89
CA THR A 11 7.70 7.53 14.55
C THR A 11 7.53 6.52 13.41
N ILE A 12 8.64 6.16 12.76
CA ILE A 12 8.66 5.10 11.73
C ILE A 12 8.15 3.77 12.29
N SER A 13 8.50 3.42 13.53
CA SER A 13 8.07 2.18 14.17
C SER A 13 6.56 2.18 14.45
N GLU A 14 6.02 3.28 14.99
CA GLU A 14 4.58 3.41 15.24
C GLU A 14 3.77 3.34 13.95
N HIS A 15 4.18 4.09 12.93
CA HIS A 15 3.53 4.06 11.61
C HIS A 15 3.55 2.64 11.03
N THR A 16 4.71 1.99 11.04
CA THR A 16 4.86 0.62 10.54
C THR A 16 3.98 -0.37 11.31
N GLN A 17 3.89 -0.25 12.64
CA GLN A 17 3.04 -1.11 13.45
C GLN A 17 1.56 -0.91 13.13
N ASN A 18 1.13 0.33 12.88
CA ASN A 18 -0.23 0.61 12.43
C ASN A 18 -0.51 -0.02 11.05
N LEU A 19 0.42 0.10 10.09
CA LEU A 19 0.32 -0.60 8.79
C LEU A 19 0.15 -2.12 8.97
N LEU A 20 0.90 -2.74 9.88
CA LEU A 20 0.79 -4.18 10.16
C LEU A 20 -0.57 -4.55 10.76
N THR A 21 -1.13 -3.71 11.63
CA THR A 21 -2.50 -3.90 12.13
C THR A 21 -3.51 -3.85 10.98
N GLN A 22 -3.41 -2.85 10.11
CA GLN A 22 -4.29 -2.72 8.93
C GLN A 22 -4.13 -3.92 7.98
N LEU A 23 -2.90 -4.39 7.75
CA LEU A 23 -2.62 -5.57 6.95
C LEU A 23 -3.35 -6.81 7.48
N GLU A 24 -3.30 -7.06 8.79
CA GLU A 24 -3.99 -8.22 9.38
C GLU A 24 -5.52 -8.10 9.28
N ILE A 25 -6.08 -6.90 9.40
CA ILE A 25 -7.52 -6.67 9.16
C ILE A 25 -7.88 -7.03 7.73
N LEU A 26 -7.14 -6.50 6.74
CA LEU A 26 -7.39 -6.77 5.33
C LEU A 26 -7.28 -8.26 4.99
N LYS A 27 -6.26 -8.93 5.55
CA LYS A 27 -6.03 -10.36 5.37
C LYS A 27 -7.13 -11.22 6.02
N ALA A 28 -7.65 -10.80 7.17
CA ALA A 28 -8.74 -11.50 7.83
C ALA A 28 -10.05 -11.41 7.03
N LEU A 29 -10.31 -10.27 6.38
CA LEU A 29 -11.50 -10.06 5.57
C LEU A 29 -11.41 -10.74 4.20
N TYR A 30 -10.24 -10.71 3.56
CA TYR A 30 -10.05 -11.29 2.23
C TYR A 30 -8.87 -12.26 2.17
N PRO A 31 -8.90 -13.39 2.92
CA PRO A 31 -7.76 -14.29 3.00
C PRO A 31 -7.34 -14.87 1.65
N GLN A 32 -8.28 -14.99 0.71
CA GLN A 32 -8.08 -15.53 -0.63
C GLN A 32 -7.69 -14.48 -1.68
N ALA A 33 -7.61 -13.19 -1.32
CA ALA A 33 -7.24 -12.13 -2.28
C ALA A 33 -5.80 -12.25 -2.76
N LEU A 34 -4.92 -12.86 -1.94
CA LEU A 34 -3.52 -13.10 -2.24
C LEU A 34 -3.11 -14.51 -1.84
N THR A 35 -2.13 -15.06 -2.54
CA THR A 35 -1.45 -16.30 -2.13
C THR A 35 -0.68 -16.10 -0.83
N LYS A 36 -0.26 -17.21 -0.19
CA LYS A 36 0.58 -17.17 1.01
C LYS A 36 1.86 -16.34 0.80
N THR A 37 2.54 -16.54 -0.34
CA THR A 37 3.77 -15.82 -0.68
C THR A 37 3.50 -14.33 -0.87
N GLU A 38 2.44 -13.96 -1.57
CA GLU A 38 2.08 -12.55 -1.79
C GLU A 38 1.71 -11.83 -0.49
N TRP A 39 1.02 -12.49 0.44
CA TRP A 39 0.78 -11.93 1.78
C TRP A 39 2.09 -11.68 2.54
N GLN A 40 3.07 -12.58 2.41
CA GLN A 40 4.38 -12.41 3.03
C GLN A 40 5.17 -11.25 2.38
N LEU A 41 5.12 -11.13 1.05
CA LEU A 41 5.73 -10.02 0.32
C LEU A 41 5.08 -8.69 0.66
N LEU A 42 3.75 -8.63 0.78
CA LEU A 42 3.04 -7.43 1.19
C LEU A 42 3.41 -7.03 2.63
N GLN A 43 3.53 -8.00 3.54
CA GLN A 43 4.03 -7.74 4.89
C GLN A 43 5.45 -7.18 4.89
N LEU A 44 6.35 -7.72 4.06
CA LEU A 44 7.70 -7.18 3.88
C LEU A 44 7.62 -5.75 3.32
N ALA A 45 6.78 -5.50 2.31
CA ALA A 45 6.60 -4.18 1.74
C ALA A 45 6.18 -3.16 2.81
N CYS A 46 5.18 -3.48 3.65
CA CYS A 46 4.76 -2.64 4.78
C CYS A 46 5.93 -2.33 5.74
N LYS A 47 6.72 -3.34 6.11
CA LYS A 47 7.86 -3.18 7.04
C LYS A 47 9.00 -2.34 6.47
N TYR A 48 9.21 -2.38 5.16
CA TYR A 48 10.36 -1.71 4.52
C TYR A 48 10.01 -0.35 3.93
N HIS A 49 8.77 -0.09 3.49
CA HIS A 49 8.44 1.04 2.59
C HIS A 49 8.96 2.41 3.04
N ASP A 50 8.95 2.68 4.34
CA ASP A 50 9.29 3.97 4.94
C ASP A 50 10.65 4.01 5.66
N LEU A 51 11.41 2.92 5.69
CA LEU A 51 12.69 2.87 6.40
C LEU A 51 13.72 3.88 5.85
N GLY A 52 13.64 4.22 4.57
CA GLY A 52 14.43 5.28 3.94
C GLY A 52 14.22 6.67 4.57
N LYS A 53 13.12 6.90 5.30
CA LYS A 53 12.87 8.13 6.06
C LYS A 53 13.88 8.33 7.20
N MET A 54 14.64 7.30 7.59
CA MET A 54 15.78 7.44 8.51
C MET A 54 16.89 8.35 7.97
N ASN A 55 16.91 8.64 6.66
CA ASN A 55 17.90 9.54 6.07
C ASN A 55 17.89 10.91 6.77
N ASN A 56 19.10 11.42 7.07
CA ASN A 56 19.27 12.67 7.81
C ASN A 56 18.55 13.86 7.15
N LYS A 57 18.53 13.95 5.80
CA LYS A 57 17.83 15.03 5.10
C LYS A 57 16.33 14.99 5.35
N PHE A 58 15.74 13.80 5.36
CA PHE A 58 14.33 13.62 5.66
C PHE A 58 14.01 13.99 7.12
N GLN A 59 14.85 13.51 8.06
CA GLN A 59 14.68 13.81 9.48
C GLN A 59 14.85 15.30 9.79
N ASP A 60 15.87 15.95 9.22
CA ASP A 60 16.11 17.39 9.39
C ASP A 60 14.94 18.21 8.83
N LYS A 61 14.39 17.81 7.68
CA LYS A 61 13.21 18.45 7.10
C LYS A 61 12.00 18.37 8.03
N ILE A 62 11.69 17.18 8.56
CA ILE A 62 10.55 17.00 9.48
C ILE A 62 10.75 17.80 10.76
N LYS A 63 11.92 17.71 11.40
CA LYS A 63 12.22 18.40 12.67
C LYS A 63 12.17 19.92 12.54
N ASN A 64 12.58 20.45 11.38
CA ASN A 64 12.57 21.89 11.12
C ASN A 64 11.28 22.39 10.43
N HIS A 65 10.25 21.55 10.31
CA HIS A 65 8.98 21.87 9.64
C HIS A 65 9.14 22.47 8.22
N LYS A 66 10.20 22.12 7.51
CA LYS A 66 10.46 22.63 6.16
C LYS A 66 9.43 22.01 5.20
N ARG A 67 8.75 22.84 4.41
CA ARG A 67 7.79 22.39 3.38
C ARG A 67 8.50 22.18 2.04
N GLY A 68 8.20 21.06 1.37
CA GLY A 68 8.76 20.68 0.06
C GLY A 68 9.98 19.76 0.18
N MET A 69 10.31 19.05 -0.91
CA MET A 69 11.60 18.35 -0.99
C MET A 69 12.71 19.41 -1.11
N GLU A 70 13.77 19.28 -0.30
CA GLU A 70 14.99 20.01 -0.63
C GLU A 70 15.43 19.59 -2.04
N LYS A 71 15.98 20.52 -2.82
CA LYS A 71 16.29 20.37 -4.26
C LYS A 71 17.14 19.13 -4.61
N TYR A 72 17.67 18.43 -3.60
CA TYR A 72 18.57 17.28 -3.69
C TYR A 72 18.24 16.17 -2.68
N GLU A 73 16.99 16.06 -2.19
CA GLU A 73 16.53 14.94 -1.35
C GLU A 73 16.06 13.78 -2.22
N LEU A 74 16.80 12.66 -2.16
CA LEU A 74 16.46 11.45 -2.90
C LEU A 74 15.21 10.81 -2.27
N PRO A 75 14.21 10.33 -3.06
CA PRO A 75 12.97 9.81 -2.51
C PRO A 75 13.20 8.67 -1.50
N HIS A 76 12.47 8.67 -0.39
CA HIS A 76 12.69 7.68 0.67
C HIS A 76 12.39 6.24 0.22
N GLY A 77 11.45 6.02 -0.71
CA GLY A 77 11.13 4.67 -1.20
C GLY A 77 12.32 3.95 -1.83
N VAL A 78 13.12 4.63 -2.66
CA VAL A 78 14.33 4.01 -3.25
C VAL A 78 15.42 3.77 -2.21
N LEU A 79 15.50 4.60 -1.17
CA LEU A 79 16.37 4.36 -0.01
C LEU A 79 15.90 3.15 0.81
N SER A 80 14.60 3.02 1.03
CA SER A 80 13.97 1.86 1.67
C SER A 80 14.29 0.57 0.95
N ALA A 81 14.25 0.56 -0.39
CA ALA A 81 14.59 -0.61 -1.18
C ALA A 81 16.04 -1.07 -0.96
N ALA A 82 16.98 -0.16 -0.65
CA ALA A 82 18.37 -0.52 -0.34
C ALA A 82 18.55 -1.20 1.03
N LEU A 83 17.55 -1.13 1.90
CA LEU A 83 17.57 -1.76 3.23
C LEU A 83 17.00 -3.19 3.21
N ILE A 84 16.39 -3.61 2.10
CA ILE A 84 15.85 -4.96 1.95
C ILE A 84 17.02 -5.97 1.83
N PRO A 85 17.07 -7.03 2.66
CA PRO A 85 18.15 -8.01 2.67
C PRO A 85 17.96 -9.05 1.56
N PHE A 86 18.00 -8.62 0.29
CA PHE A 86 17.68 -9.46 -0.86
C PHE A 86 18.46 -10.78 -0.90
N GLU A 87 19.76 -10.78 -0.58
CA GLU A 87 20.58 -12.00 -0.56
C GLU A 87 20.10 -13.06 0.44
N LYS A 88 19.46 -12.63 1.54
CA LYS A 88 18.84 -13.54 2.51
C LYS A 88 17.49 -14.03 1.99
N LEU A 89 16.70 -13.13 1.40
CA LEU A 89 15.35 -13.44 0.92
C LEU A 89 15.36 -14.28 -0.37
N ASP A 90 16.41 -14.21 -1.19
CA ASP A 90 16.60 -15.03 -2.41
C ASP A 90 16.69 -16.54 -2.12
N LYS A 91 16.81 -16.92 -0.84
CA LYS A 91 16.73 -18.31 -0.38
C LYS A 91 15.29 -18.80 -0.17
N SER A 92 14.31 -17.90 -0.18
CA SER A 92 12.91 -18.19 0.20
C SER A 92 11.88 -17.67 -0.80
N TYR A 93 12.26 -16.73 -1.66
CA TYR A 93 11.40 -16.10 -2.65
C TYR A 93 12.05 -16.15 -4.03
N SER A 94 11.24 -16.15 -5.07
CA SER A 94 11.76 -16.11 -6.44
C SER A 94 12.40 -14.75 -6.74
N ILE A 95 13.25 -14.70 -7.77
CA ILE A 95 13.80 -13.43 -8.24
C ILE A 95 12.70 -12.45 -8.70
N ASN A 96 11.59 -12.97 -9.24
CA ASN A 96 10.47 -12.17 -9.71
C ASN A 96 9.72 -11.55 -8.52
N ASP A 97 9.46 -12.34 -7.48
CA ASP A 97 8.84 -11.91 -6.22
C ASP A 97 9.65 -10.75 -5.60
N LEU A 98 10.97 -10.92 -5.53
CA LEU A 98 11.88 -9.92 -4.96
C LEU A 98 11.96 -8.67 -5.81
N LYS A 99 11.89 -8.81 -7.14
CA LYS A 99 11.81 -7.67 -8.06
C LYS A 99 10.48 -6.92 -7.86
N ALA A 100 9.36 -7.64 -7.79
CA ALA A 100 8.05 -7.04 -7.53
C ALA A 100 8.02 -6.28 -6.19
N LEU A 101 8.54 -6.88 -5.12
CA LEU A 101 8.72 -6.25 -3.80
C LEU A 101 9.58 -4.99 -3.88
N ALA A 102 10.74 -5.06 -4.53
CA ALA A 102 11.67 -3.94 -4.61
C ALA A 102 11.05 -2.74 -5.33
N TYR A 103 10.38 -2.97 -6.47
CA TYR A 103 9.72 -1.90 -7.21
C TYR A 103 8.49 -1.37 -6.46
N ALA A 104 7.72 -2.22 -5.77
CA ALA A 104 6.58 -1.78 -4.96
C ALA A 104 7.02 -0.83 -3.85
N VAL A 105 8.11 -1.17 -3.13
CA VAL A 105 8.71 -0.31 -2.10
C VAL A 105 9.35 0.93 -2.70
N ALA A 106 10.12 0.80 -3.79
CA ALA A 106 10.83 1.92 -4.39
C ALA A 106 9.89 3.00 -4.95
N LEU A 107 8.76 2.58 -5.50
CA LEU A 107 7.85 3.42 -6.28
C LEU A 107 6.47 3.60 -5.61
N HIS A 108 6.31 3.29 -4.32
CA HIS A 108 5.01 3.43 -3.62
C HIS A 108 4.45 4.86 -3.71
N HIS A 109 5.33 5.86 -3.73
CA HIS A 109 4.99 7.21 -4.18
C HIS A 109 5.49 7.47 -5.60
N GLU A 110 4.65 8.08 -6.42
CA GLU A 110 5.06 8.58 -7.74
C GLU A 110 5.98 9.79 -7.57
N ARG A 111 7.21 9.67 -8.05
CA ARG A 111 8.26 10.69 -7.93
C ARG A 111 9.06 10.77 -9.21
N ASP A 112 9.51 11.98 -9.54
CA ASP A 112 10.42 12.23 -10.64
C ASP A 112 11.88 11.98 -10.18
N PHE A 113 12.54 11.01 -10.83
CA PHE A 113 13.93 10.65 -10.57
C PHE A 113 14.93 11.33 -11.51
N SER A 114 14.48 12.11 -12.50
CA SER A 114 15.33 12.69 -13.55
C SER A 114 16.46 13.59 -13.03
N LYS A 115 16.33 14.07 -11.78
CA LYS A 115 17.29 14.95 -11.11
C LYS A 115 18.41 14.21 -10.37
N PHE A 116 18.35 12.88 -10.31
CA PHE A 116 19.28 12.05 -9.55
C PHE A 116 19.93 11.02 -10.46
N ASN A 117 21.20 10.72 -10.18
CA ASN A 117 21.90 9.62 -10.84
C ASN A 117 22.25 8.50 -9.85
N ARG A 118 22.85 7.43 -10.38
CA ARG A 118 23.23 6.26 -9.59
C ARG A 118 24.27 6.57 -8.50
N ASP A 119 25.13 7.56 -8.69
CA ASP A 119 26.13 7.94 -7.70
C ASP A 119 25.52 8.77 -6.55
N ASP A 120 24.49 9.57 -6.84
CA ASP A 120 23.65 10.17 -5.79
C ASP A 120 23.00 9.08 -4.94
N TYR A 121 22.39 8.09 -5.59
CA TYR A 121 21.76 6.98 -4.88
C TYR A 121 22.76 6.21 -4.00
N LYS A 122 23.95 5.87 -4.52
CA LYS A 122 25.01 5.21 -3.73
C LYS A 122 25.43 6.05 -2.53
N ARG A 123 25.59 7.37 -2.71
CA ARG A 123 26.02 8.27 -1.63
C ARG A 123 24.97 8.34 -0.52
N GLU A 124 23.70 8.48 -0.87
CA GLU A 124 22.60 8.51 0.10
C GLU A 124 22.36 7.16 0.79
N VAL A 125 22.57 6.04 0.10
CA VAL A 125 22.51 4.72 0.76
C VAL A 125 23.65 4.54 1.77
N LYS A 126 24.85 5.04 1.46
CA LYS A 126 25.96 5.03 2.43
C LYS A 126 25.67 5.89 3.66
N SER A 127 25.01 7.05 3.49
CA SER A 127 24.70 7.93 4.63
C SER A 127 23.67 7.33 5.60
N LEU A 128 22.90 6.31 5.20
CA LEU A 128 22.01 5.57 6.08
C LEU A 128 22.74 4.63 7.07
N ALA A 129 24.03 4.37 6.90
CA ALA A 129 24.74 3.37 7.71
C ALA A 129 24.80 3.71 9.21
N GLU A 130 24.84 5.00 9.55
CA GLU A 130 24.79 5.48 10.92
C GLU A 130 23.35 5.46 11.47
N PRO A 131 22.33 6.08 10.82
CA PRO A 131 20.94 5.99 11.27
C PRO A 131 20.44 4.56 11.51
N THR A 132 20.75 3.64 10.59
CA THR A 132 20.38 2.23 10.71
C THR A 132 21.09 1.52 11.86
N GLY A 133 22.22 2.02 12.36
CA GLY A 133 22.86 1.48 13.57
C GLY A 133 22.07 1.79 14.85
N ASN A 134 21.23 2.82 14.82
CA ASN A 134 20.52 3.37 15.98
C ASN A 134 19.00 3.11 15.93
N PHE A 135 18.54 2.34 14.95
CA PHE A 135 17.14 2.06 14.72
C PHE A 135 16.73 0.69 15.26
N ASP A 136 15.57 0.61 15.92
CA ASP A 136 15.05 -0.64 16.46
C ASP A 136 14.23 -1.42 15.42
N PHE A 137 14.93 -2.21 14.61
CA PHE A 137 14.33 -3.14 13.65
C PHE A 137 13.53 -4.28 14.32
N ALA A 138 13.87 -4.63 15.56
CA ALA A 138 13.28 -5.77 16.25
C ALA A 138 11.82 -5.49 16.64
N SER A 139 11.46 -4.22 16.88
CA SER A 139 10.11 -3.78 17.22
C SER A 139 9.00 -4.29 16.29
N PHE A 140 9.31 -4.54 15.01
CA PHE A 140 8.39 -5.16 14.04
C PHE A 140 8.99 -6.38 13.32
N GLY A 141 9.90 -7.07 14.01
CA GLY A 141 10.42 -8.39 13.61
C GLY A 141 11.36 -8.36 12.41
N LEU A 142 12.08 -7.25 12.19
CA LEU A 142 13.19 -7.20 11.25
C LEU A 142 14.53 -7.38 11.95
N GLN A 143 15.55 -7.65 11.15
CA GLN A 143 16.94 -7.63 11.58
C GLN A 143 17.63 -6.41 10.96
N PRO A 144 18.63 -5.82 11.65
CA PRO A 144 19.43 -4.76 11.05
C PRO A 144 20.03 -5.19 9.71
N PRO A 145 20.14 -4.27 8.73
CA PRO A 145 20.73 -4.57 7.43
C PRO A 145 22.22 -4.89 7.56
N GLN A 146 22.74 -5.72 6.65
CA GLN A 146 24.17 -6.03 6.61
C GLN A 146 24.99 -4.79 6.21
N LYS A 147 26.14 -4.61 6.87
CA LYS A 147 27.09 -3.53 6.56
C LYS A 147 28.24 -4.05 5.68
N PRO A 148 28.78 -3.24 4.74
CA PRO A 148 28.34 -1.89 4.41
C PRO A 148 27.04 -1.88 3.60
N LEU A 149 26.22 -0.85 3.79
CA LEU A 149 25.02 -0.65 2.97
C LEU A 149 25.41 -0.41 1.52
N LYS A 150 24.70 -1.06 0.60
CA LYS A 150 24.91 -0.99 -0.85
C LYS A 150 23.57 -0.81 -1.54
N ILE A 151 23.58 -0.15 -2.69
CA ILE A 151 22.40 -0.14 -3.56
C ILE A 151 22.04 -1.58 -3.96
N PRO A 152 20.76 -1.90 -4.18
CA PRO A 152 20.34 -3.20 -4.68
C PRO A 152 21.06 -3.56 -5.98
N SER A 153 21.30 -4.85 -6.18
CA SER A 153 21.73 -5.35 -7.48
C SER A 153 20.62 -5.14 -8.52
N GLY A 154 20.99 -4.85 -9.77
CA GLY A 154 20.06 -4.66 -10.89
C GLY A 154 19.18 -5.90 -11.17
N ARG A 155 19.54 -7.07 -10.63
CA ARG A 155 18.68 -8.26 -10.64
C ARG A 155 17.37 -8.06 -9.86
N TYR A 156 17.38 -7.21 -8.83
CA TYR A 156 16.23 -6.91 -7.97
C TYR A 156 15.64 -5.54 -8.26
N PHE A 157 16.48 -4.53 -8.46
CA PHE A 157 16.03 -3.16 -8.70
C PHE A 157 17.07 -2.37 -9.47
N ASP A 158 16.65 -1.73 -10.56
CA ASP A 158 17.47 -0.81 -11.32
C ASP A 158 16.96 0.63 -11.16
N PHE A 159 17.85 1.52 -10.73
CA PHE A 159 17.48 2.88 -10.33
C PHE A 159 17.01 3.70 -11.52
N GLY A 160 15.88 4.39 -11.38
CA GLY A 160 15.29 5.21 -12.44
C GLY A 160 14.53 4.42 -13.51
N THR A 161 14.35 3.10 -13.32
CA THR A 161 13.58 2.26 -14.23
C THR A 161 12.17 1.99 -13.70
N VAL A 162 11.28 1.56 -14.58
CA VAL A 162 9.94 1.05 -14.26
C VAL A 162 9.73 -0.31 -14.92
N LEU A 163 8.91 -1.16 -14.32
CA LEU A 163 8.56 -2.46 -14.91
C LEU A 163 7.63 -2.27 -16.11
N SER A 164 7.86 -3.05 -17.18
CA SER A 164 7.03 -2.99 -18.38
C SER A 164 5.82 -3.90 -18.26
N ALA A 165 4.62 -3.34 -18.46
CA ALA A 165 3.38 -4.12 -18.50
C ALA A 165 3.31 -5.14 -19.64
N THR A 166 4.19 -5.05 -20.66
CA THR A 166 4.19 -5.93 -21.82
C THR A 166 5.40 -6.87 -21.87
N LYS A 167 6.57 -6.43 -21.37
CA LYS A 167 7.79 -7.27 -21.36
C LYS A 167 7.94 -8.07 -20.07
N ASP A 168 7.47 -7.54 -18.94
CA ASP A 168 7.64 -8.13 -17.61
C ASP A 168 6.31 -8.56 -17.00
N ILE A 169 5.36 -9.07 -17.81
CA ILE A 169 3.93 -9.23 -17.45
C ILE A 169 3.71 -9.82 -16.05
N ALA A 170 4.33 -10.97 -15.76
CA ALA A 170 4.14 -11.64 -14.46
C ALA A 170 4.64 -10.80 -13.28
N ILE A 171 5.84 -10.21 -13.41
CA ILE A 171 6.45 -9.35 -12.37
C ILE A 171 5.63 -8.08 -12.21
N TYR A 172 5.16 -7.51 -13.33
CA TYR A 172 4.36 -6.30 -13.36
C TYR A 172 3.01 -6.50 -12.65
N GLN A 173 2.33 -7.62 -12.90
CA GLN A 173 1.07 -7.94 -12.22
C GLN A 173 1.24 -8.07 -10.71
N GLU A 174 2.27 -8.78 -10.26
CA GLU A 174 2.57 -8.91 -8.83
C GLU A 174 2.96 -7.56 -8.21
N TYR A 175 3.83 -6.79 -8.87
CA TYR A 175 4.21 -5.43 -8.48
C TYR A 175 2.99 -4.52 -8.31
N VAL A 176 2.07 -4.52 -9.27
CA VAL A 176 0.86 -3.67 -9.22
C VAL A 176 -0.02 -4.06 -8.03
N LYS A 177 -0.21 -5.37 -7.78
CA LYS A 177 -0.95 -5.85 -6.60
C LYS A 177 -0.28 -5.40 -5.30
N LEU A 178 1.02 -5.63 -5.16
CA LEU A 178 1.78 -5.25 -3.97
C LEU A 178 1.76 -3.74 -3.74
N LYS A 179 2.05 -2.93 -4.76
CA LYS A 179 2.03 -1.45 -4.68
C LYS A 179 0.63 -0.93 -4.35
N GLY A 180 -0.40 -1.45 -5.01
CA GLY A 180 -1.78 -1.01 -4.79
C GLY A 180 -2.24 -1.26 -3.36
N LEU A 181 -2.01 -2.48 -2.85
CA LEU A 181 -2.38 -2.85 -1.49
C LEU A 181 -1.51 -2.15 -0.44
N LEU A 182 -0.20 -2.02 -0.68
CA LEU A 182 0.69 -1.23 0.18
C LEU A 182 0.19 0.20 0.30
N ASN A 183 -0.13 0.86 -0.81
CA ASN A 183 -0.64 2.23 -0.80
C ASN A 183 -1.97 2.32 -0.06
N ARG A 184 -2.90 1.39 -0.28
CA ARG A 184 -4.18 1.35 0.43
C ARG A 184 -3.99 1.25 1.95
N ILE A 185 -3.11 0.35 2.38
CA ILE A 185 -2.77 0.15 3.80
C ILE A 185 -2.08 1.38 4.38
N ASP A 186 -1.12 1.97 3.67
CA ASP A 186 -0.40 3.18 4.08
C ASP A 186 -1.33 4.39 4.18
N PHE A 187 -2.30 4.55 3.27
CA PHE A 187 -3.32 5.60 3.34
C PHE A 187 -4.21 5.44 4.58
N ALA A 188 -4.64 4.22 4.89
CA ALA A 188 -5.46 3.92 6.06
C ALA A 188 -4.71 4.20 7.37
N ALA A 189 -3.49 3.67 7.48
CA ALA A 189 -2.63 3.93 8.61
C ALA A 189 -2.31 5.43 8.75
N SER A 190 -2.14 6.12 7.62
CA SER A 190 -1.87 7.55 7.61
C SER A 190 -3.02 8.43 8.09
N GLY A 191 -4.26 8.03 7.79
CA GLY A 191 -5.45 8.71 8.28
C GLY A 191 -5.99 8.18 9.61
N TYR A 192 -5.32 7.20 10.23
CA TYR A 192 -5.79 6.52 11.44
C TYR A 192 -7.22 5.99 11.32
N TYR A 193 -7.56 5.41 10.17
CA TYR A 193 -8.84 4.74 9.93
C TYR A 193 -8.62 3.29 9.50
N GLN A 194 -9.68 2.48 9.59
CA GLN A 194 -9.63 1.08 9.23
C GLN A 194 -9.53 0.92 7.71
N VAL A 195 -8.60 0.11 7.23
CA VAL A 195 -8.32 -0.10 5.79
C VAL A 195 -9.52 -0.64 5.01
N GLU A 196 -10.34 -1.43 5.70
CA GLU A 196 -11.54 -2.04 5.17
C GLU A 196 -12.52 -2.28 6.31
N PHE A 197 -13.80 -2.03 6.06
CA PHE A 197 -14.86 -2.40 6.99
C PHE A 197 -15.53 -3.68 6.46
N PRO A 198 -15.76 -4.70 7.30
CA PRO A 198 -16.55 -5.85 6.86
C PRO A 198 -17.92 -5.37 6.37
N ASP A 199 -18.38 -5.85 5.22
CA ASP A 199 -19.79 -5.68 4.87
C ASP A 199 -20.62 -6.60 5.76
N SER A 200 -20.93 -6.13 6.96
CA SER A 200 -21.84 -6.79 7.90
C SER A 200 -23.30 -6.46 7.56
N GLY A 201 -23.63 -6.33 6.27
CA GLY A 201 -24.90 -5.79 5.78
C GLY A 201 -25.09 -4.30 6.10
N TYR A 202 -24.02 -3.57 6.40
CA TYR A 202 -24.10 -2.14 6.76
C TYR A 202 -24.59 -1.32 5.57
N LEU A 203 -24.07 -1.61 4.37
CA LEU A 203 -24.50 -0.97 3.13
C LEU A 203 -25.96 -1.29 2.82
N GLN A 204 -26.34 -2.57 2.93
CA GLN A 204 -27.71 -3.04 2.76
C GLN A 204 -28.67 -2.31 3.73
N ALA A 205 -28.35 -2.29 5.03
CA ALA A 205 -29.15 -1.63 6.05
C ALA A 205 -29.24 -0.12 5.84
N LYS A 206 -28.15 0.53 5.42
CA LYS A 206 -28.16 1.96 5.05
C LYS A 206 -29.03 2.24 3.83
N LEU A 207 -29.03 1.36 2.85
CA LEU A 207 -29.88 1.49 1.66
C LEU A 207 -31.36 1.28 2.01
N GLU A 208 -31.68 0.27 2.81
CA GLU A 208 -33.04 0.05 3.32
C GLU A 208 -33.54 1.24 4.14
N GLN A 209 -32.73 1.73 5.09
CA GLN A 209 -33.10 2.85 5.94
C GLN A 209 -33.22 4.17 5.17
N ASN A 210 -32.27 4.47 4.28
CA ASN A 210 -32.19 5.79 3.63
C ASN A 210 -32.94 5.86 2.30
N ALA A 211 -32.87 4.85 1.45
CA ALA A 211 -33.58 4.86 0.18
C ALA A 211 -35.02 4.39 0.37
N LEU A 212 -35.19 3.13 0.80
CA LEU A 212 -36.52 2.54 1.00
C LEU A 212 -37.31 3.28 2.08
N GLY A 213 -36.67 3.63 3.20
CA GLY A 213 -37.29 4.42 4.27
C GLY A 213 -37.76 5.81 3.80
N LYS A 214 -37.04 6.49 2.91
CA LYS A 214 -37.51 7.76 2.32
C LYS A 214 -38.65 7.54 1.33
N TRP A 215 -38.60 6.49 0.51
CA TRP A 215 -39.69 6.17 -0.41
C TRP A 215 -40.98 5.80 0.33
N ARG A 216 -40.85 5.01 1.40
CA ARG A 216 -41.98 4.59 2.25
C ARG A 216 -42.65 5.71 3.02
N LYS A 217 -41.96 6.84 3.27
CA LYS A 217 -42.60 8.06 3.83
C LYS A 217 -43.65 8.66 2.90
N ASN A 218 -43.46 8.57 1.58
CA ASN A 218 -44.37 9.12 0.58
C ASN A 218 -45.32 8.06 -0.01
N ASN A 219 -44.87 6.79 -0.08
CA ASN A 219 -45.67 5.66 -0.52
C ASN A 219 -45.39 4.44 0.39
N PRO A 220 -46.26 4.11 1.36
CA PRO A 220 -46.04 3.03 2.32
C PRO A 220 -45.80 1.63 1.69
N ARG A 221 -46.24 1.43 0.44
CA ARG A 221 -46.04 0.17 -0.32
C ARG A 221 -44.79 0.18 -1.20
N ALA A 222 -43.98 1.24 -1.15
CA ALA A 222 -42.74 1.30 -1.91
C ALA A 222 -41.78 0.18 -1.50
N ASP A 223 -41.26 -0.51 -2.50
CA ASP A 223 -40.32 -1.61 -2.34
C ASP A 223 -39.29 -1.61 -3.47
N TRP A 224 -38.27 -2.46 -3.35
CA TRP A 224 -37.30 -2.71 -4.42
C TRP A 224 -38.01 -3.24 -5.66
N ASN A 225 -37.63 -2.75 -6.84
CA ASN A 225 -38.15 -3.30 -8.08
C ASN A 225 -37.52 -4.67 -8.42
N GLU A 226 -38.03 -5.32 -9.47
CA GLU A 226 -37.60 -6.67 -9.86
C GLU A 226 -36.11 -6.74 -10.20
N MET A 227 -35.59 -5.78 -10.97
CA MET A 227 -34.17 -5.71 -11.33
C MET A 227 -33.29 -5.52 -10.11
N GLN A 228 -33.67 -4.59 -9.22
CA GLN A 228 -32.97 -4.36 -7.98
C GLN A 228 -32.95 -5.68 -7.20
N THR A 229 -34.11 -6.29 -6.93
CA THR A 229 -34.22 -7.58 -6.22
C THR A 229 -33.32 -8.65 -6.82
N TRP A 230 -33.34 -8.80 -8.15
CA TRP A 230 -32.49 -9.72 -8.89
C TRP A 230 -31.00 -9.44 -8.66
N MET A 231 -30.55 -8.19 -8.76
CA MET A 231 -29.15 -7.82 -8.49
C MET A 231 -28.70 -8.21 -7.09
N GLY A 232 -29.55 -8.04 -6.06
CA GLY A 232 -29.15 -8.41 -4.69
C GLY A 232 -28.96 -9.91 -4.50
N ASN A 233 -29.65 -10.73 -5.30
CA ASN A 233 -29.46 -12.18 -5.29
C ASN A 233 -28.21 -12.61 -6.10
N HIS A 234 -27.57 -11.70 -6.82
CA HIS A 234 -26.38 -11.93 -7.65
C HIS A 234 -25.22 -11.02 -7.21
N ALA A 235 -25.14 -10.73 -5.90
CA ALA A 235 -24.13 -9.81 -5.34
C ALA A 235 -22.69 -10.28 -5.56
N GLU A 236 -22.49 -11.60 -5.64
CA GLU A 236 -21.17 -12.22 -5.80
C GLU A 236 -20.80 -12.44 -7.29
N ASP A 237 -21.64 -12.02 -8.23
CA ASP A 237 -21.48 -12.29 -9.66
C ASP A 237 -20.96 -11.08 -10.44
N ASN A 238 -20.19 -11.35 -11.50
CA ASN A 238 -19.89 -10.34 -12.50
C ASN A 238 -21.09 -10.18 -13.45
N ILE A 239 -21.88 -9.13 -13.27
CA ILE A 239 -23.11 -8.93 -14.03
C ILE A 239 -22.99 -7.82 -15.10
N VAL A 240 -23.64 -8.05 -16.24
CA VAL A 240 -23.92 -7.01 -17.24
C VAL A 240 -25.44 -6.87 -17.33
N ILE A 241 -25.95 -5.68 -17.00
CA ILE A 241 -27.38 -5.39 -17.02
C ILE A 241 -27.71 -4.52 -18.23
N ILE A 242 -28.75 -4.90 -18.95
CA ILE A 242 -29.37 -4.07 -19.99
C ILE A 242 -30.72 -3.61 -19.45
N ALA A 243 -30.89 -2.31 -19.27
CA ALA A 243 -32.03 -1.72 -18.62
C ALA A 243 -32.39 -0.35 -19.22
N GLN A 244 -33.64 0.08 -19.05
CA GLN A 244 -34.09 1.39 -19.51
C GLN A 244 -33.79 2.46 -18.47
N THR A 245 -33.41 3.65 -18.93
CA THR A 245 -33.12 4.80 -18.07
C THR A 245 -34.29 5.10 -17.15
N GLY A 246 -34.02 5.18 -15.83
CA GLY A 246 -35.04 5.42 -14.81
C GLY A 246 -35.47 4.18 -14.01
N MET A 247 -34.98 2.98 -14.36
CA MET A 247 -35.25 1.74 -13.60
C MET A 247 -34.48 1.63 -12.26
N GLY A 248 -33.81 2.68 -11.81
CA GLY A 248 -33.14 2.69 -10.49
C GLY A 248 -31.83 1.88 -10.44
N GLU A 249 -31.17 1.68 -11.58
CA GLU A 249 -29.87 0.99 -11.74
C GLU A 249 -28.80 1.53 -10.78
N ASN A 250 -28.75 2.85 -10.58
CA ASN A 250 -27.76 3.50 -9.72
C ASN A 250 -27.89 3.13 -8.23
N GLY A 251 -29.09 2.75 -7.78
CA GLY A 251 -29.37 2.47 -6.36
C GLY A 251 -28.73 1.18 -5.86
N ARG A 252 -28.61 0.15 -6.72
CA ARG A 252 -27.97 -1.14 -6.38
C ARG A 252 -26.59 -1.35 -7.02
N ARG A 253 -26.17 -0.53 -7.98
CA ARG A 253 -24.78 -0.51 -8.46
C ARG A 253 -23.77 -0.19 -7.34
N ILE A 254 -24.21 0.49 -6.28
CA ILE A 254 -23.43 0.77 -5.06
C ILE A 254 -23.38 -0.45 -4.12
N THR A 255 -24.39 -1.33 -4.15
CA THR A 255 -24.49 -2.53 -3.29
C THR A 255 -23.65 -3.70 -3.80
N LEU A 256 -23.45 -3.79 -5.12
CA LEU A 256 -22.64 -4.84 -5.77
C LEU A 256 -21.13 -4.57 -5.74
N ALA A 257 -20.72 -3.39 -5.28
CA ALA A 257 -19.32 -2.95 -5.26
C ALA A 257 -18.76 -2.84 -3.83
N GLY A 258 -19.54 -3.27 -2.83
CA GLY A 258 -19.19 -3.28 -1.41
C GLY A 258 -18.61 -4.62 -0.97
#